data_AF-A0A519QLV3-F1
#
_entry.id   AF-A0A519QLV3-F1
#
_cell.length_a   1.000
_cell.length_b   1.000
_cell.length_c   1.000
_cell.angle_alpha   90.00
_cell.angle_beta   90.00
_cell.angle_gamma   90.00
#
_symmetry.space_group_name_H-M   'P 1'
#
loop_
_entity.id
_entity.type
_entity.pdbx_description
1 polymer ?
#
loop_
_entity_poly.entity_id
_entity_poly.type
_entity_poly.pdbx_seq_one_letter_code
_entity_poly.pdbx_strand_id
1 'polypeptide(L)' 'MINLDHLKCMAFSPDRSLIISGFFDGTIKVIDREAKKTIHTFSIHQTESTSKSNPFNGFISN' A
#
# COMPACT_ATOMS: atom_id res chain seq x y z
N MET A 1 1.78 11.76 -5.90
CA MET A 1 2.05 11.65 -7.34
C MET A 1 2.38 10.19 -7.63
N ILE A 2 1.62 9.52 -8.49
CA ILE A 2 1.89 8.13 -8.86
C ILE A 2 3.12 8.16 -9.76
N ASN A 3 4.21 7.50 -9.39
CA ASN A 3 5.37 7.38 -10.26
C ASN A 3 5.01 6.40 -11.37
N LEU A 4 5.01 6.84 -12.63
CA LEU A 4 4.56 6.04 -13.76
C LEU A 4 5.69 5.24 -14.43
N ASP A 5 6.95 5.56 -14.13
CA ASP A 5 8.12 5.00 -14.82
C ASP A 5 8.26 3.48 -14.59
N HIS A 6 7.67 2.96 -13.50
CA HIS A 6 7.71 1.55 -13.13
C HIS A 6 6.34 0.89 -13.01
N LEU A 7 5.28 1.55 -13.47
CA LEU A 7 3.91 1.05 -13.34
C LEU A 7 3.64 -0.04 -14.40
N LYS A 8 3.21 -1.22 -13.93
CA LYS A 8 2.85 -2.35 -14.80
C LYS A 8 1.37 -2.46 -15.09
N CYS A 9 0.54 -2.22 -14.09
CA CYS A 9 -0.89 -2.41 -14.20
C CYS A 9 -1.64 -1.49 -13.24
N MET A 10 -2.88 -1.17 -13.63
CA MET A 10 -3.84 -0.46 -12.78
C MET A 10 -5.22 -1.08 -12.93
N ALA A 11 -5.93 -1.19 -11.81
CA ALA A 11 -7.30 -1.63 -11.76
C ALA A 11 -8.12 -0.69 -10.86
N PHE A 12 -9.37 -0.46 -11.25
CA PHE A 12 -10.34 0.27 -10.46
C PHE A 12 -11.27 -0.72 -9.78
N SER A 13 -11.64 -0.45 -8.53
CA SER A 13 -12.74 -1.18 -7.92
C SER A 13 -14.07 -0.85 -8.63
N PRO A 14 -15.04 -1.77 -8.68
CA PRO A 14 -16.32 -1.54 -9.33
C PRO A 14 -17.11 -0.36 -8.73
N ASP A 15 -16.97 -0.13 -7.43
CA ASP A 15 -17.54 0.99 -6.69
C ASP A 15 -16.75 2.31 -6.86
N ARG A 16 -15.60 2.25 -7.57
CA ARG A 16 -14.68 3.38 -7.84
C ARG A 16 -14.07 4.04 -6.61
N SER A 17 -14.15 3.38 -5.45
CA SER A 17 -13.59 3.86 -4.18
C SER A 17 -12.09 3.59 -4.10
N LEU A 18 -11.62 2.51 -4.72
CA LEU A 18 -10.24 2.03 -4.62
C LEU A 18 -9.56 1.98 -5.99
N ILE A 19 -8.26 2.29 -5.97
CA ILE A 19 -7.36 2.16 -7.10
C ILE A 19 -6.26 1.19 -6.69
N ILE A 20 -6.07 0.14 -7.48
CA ILE A 20 -5.00 -0.82 -7.30
C ILE A 20 -3.96 -0.54 -8.39
N SER A 21 -2.69 -0.44 -7.99
CA SER A 21 -1.56 -0.22 -8.90
C SER A 21 -0.47 -1.24 -8.61
N GLY A 22 0.00 -1.91 -9.65
CA GLY A 22 1.12 -2.86 -9.58
C GLY A 22 2.35 -2.32 -10.29
N PHE A 23 3.51 -2.55 -9.70
CA PHE A 23 4.80 -2.03 -10.15
C PHE A 23 5.76 -3.18 -10.51
N PHE A 24 6.76 -2.87 -11.35
CA PHE A 24 7.79 -3.82 -11.77
C PHE A 24 8.67 -4.33 -10.63
N ASP A 25 8.82 -3.55 -9.57
CA ASP A 25 9.60 -3.89 -8.38
C ASP A 25 8.89 -4.91 -7.46
N GLY A 26 7.68 -5.36 -7.84
CA GLY A 26 6.85 -6.22 -7.01
C GLY A 26 6.06 -5.47 -5.94
N THR A 27 6.05 -4.14 -5.97
CA THR A 27 5.18 -3.35 -5.11
C THR A 27 3.76 -3.33 -5.69
N ILE A 28 2.76 -3.51 -4.84
CA ILE A 28 1.34 -3.31 -5.16
C ILE A 28 0.79 -2.29 -4.17
N LYS A 29 0.25 -1.18 -4.67
CA LYS A 29 -0.37 -0.13 -3.85
C LYS A 29 -1.86 -0.14 -4.05
N VAL A 30 -2.58 -0.13 -2.93
CA VAL A 30 -4.03 0.12 -2.87
C VAL A 30 -4.23 1.52 -2.35
N ILE A 31 -4.93 2.31 -3.13
CA ILE A 31 -5.12 3.73 -2.91
C ILE A 31 -6.61 3.97 -2.76
N ASP A 32 -6.99 4.57 -1.65
CA ASP A 32 -8.33 5.12 -1.49
C ASP A 32 -8.41 6.42 -2.30
N ARG A 33 -9.35 6.45 -3.24
CA ARG A 33 -9.53 7.57 -4.17
C ARG A 33 -10.08 8.80 -3.46
N GLU A 34 -10.98 8.62 -2.50
CA GLU A 34 -11.64 9.70 -1.78
C GLU A 34 -10.68 10.34 -0.79
N ALA A 35 -9.97 9.53 -0.01
CA ALA A 35 -8.94 9.97 0.91
C ALA A 35 -7.64 10.41 0.20
N LYS A 36 -7.48 10.08 -1.10
CA LYS A 36 -6.28 10.30 -1.92
C LYS A 36 -5.00 9.79 -1.23
N LYS A 37 -5.13 8.70 -0.47
CA LYS A 37 -4.06 8.13 0.34
C LYS A 37 -3.86 6.67 -0.01
N THR A 38 -2.60 6.24 0.05
CA THR A 38 -2.29 4.81 -0.03
C THR A 38 -2.75 4.18 1.28
N ILE A 39 -3.71 3.28 1.20
CA ILE A 39 -4.23 2.56 2.37
C ILE A 39 -3.43 1.27 2.61
N HIS A 40 -2.94 0.63 1.56
CA HIS A 40 -2.12 -0.57 1.66
C HIS A 40 -0.98 -0.57 0.65
N THR A 41 0.16 -1.10 1.08
CA THR A 41 1.30 -1.41 0.21
C THR A 41 1.69 -2.86 0.47
N PHE A 42 1.62 -3.68 -0.57
CA PHE A 42 2.09 -5.06 -0.55
C PHE A 42 3.40 -5.11 -1.33
N SER A 43 4.39 -5.83 -0.82
CA SER A 43 5.65 -6.04 -1.52
C SER A 43 5.85 -7.53 -1.70
N ILE A 44 5.82 -8.01 -2.95
CA ILE A 44 6.01 -9.43 -3.25
C ILE A 44 7.49 -9.84 -3.23
N HIS A 45 8.40 -8.88 -3.23
CA HIS A 45 9.81 -9.12 -2.91
C HIS A 45 9.93 -9.32 -1.39
N GLN A 46 9.98 -10.59 -0.97
CA GLN A 46 10.25 -11.01 0.42
C GLN A 46 11.70 -10.70 0.78
N THR A 47 12.05 -9.43 0.94
CA THR A 47 13.12 -9.04 1.85
C THR A 47 12.42 -8.46 3.05
N GLU A 48 12.42 -9.22 4.15
CA GLU A 48 11.92 -8.89 5.48
C GLU A 48 11.72 -7.38 5.68
N SER A 49 10.53 -6.89 5.32
CA SER A 49 10.14 -5.54 5.65
C SER A 49 9.59 -5.63 7.05
N THR A 50 10.45 -5.36 8.02
CA THR A 50 10.10 -5.16 9.42
C THR A 50 9.01 -4.09 9.46
N SER A 51 7.74 -4.49 9.36
CA SER A 51 6.59 -3.64 9.59
C SER A 51 6.54 -3.36 11.09
N LYS A 52 7.42 -2.47 11.58
CA LYS A 52 7.22 -1.82 12.88
C LYS A 52 6.13 -0.77 12.70
N SER A 53 4.90 -1.23 12.64
CA SER A 53 3.75 -0.44 13.04
C SER A 53 2.99 -1.25 14.08
N ASN A 54 3.47 -1.20 15.32
CA ASN A 54 2.68 -1.59 16.48
C ASN A 54 1.78 -0.39 16.83
N PRO A 55 0.45 -0.47 16.69
CA PRO A 55 -0.47 0.58 17.14
C PRO A 55 -0.68 0.58 18.68
N PHE A 56 -0.11 -0.38 19.42
CA PHE A 56 -0.19 -0.41 20.88
C PHE A 56 0.98 0.34 21.52
N ASN A 57 0.97 1.67 21.42
CA ASN A 57 1.78 2.52 22.31
C ASN A 57 0.91 2.92 23.51
N GLY A 58 0.69 1.97 24.42
CA GLY A 58 -0.05 2.17 25.67
C GLY A 58 0.09 0.93 26.55
N PHE A 59 0.41 1.13 27.83
CA PHE A 59 0.69 0.13 28.86
C PHE A 59 2.12 -0.44 28.86
N ILE A 60 3.09 0.42 29.20
CA ILE A 60 4.16 -0.04 30.09
C ILE A 60 3.56 -0.26 31.48
N SER A 61 3.31 -1.50 31.83
CA SER A 61 3.09 -1.96 33.20
C SER A 61 4.00 -3.15 33.45
N ASN A 62 5.13 -2.89 34.10
CA ASN A 62 5.57 -3.50 35.36
C ASN A 62 7.06 -3.23 35.58
#